data_AF-A0AAN9APW3-F1
#
_entry.id   AF-A0AAN9APW3-F1
#
_cell.length_a   1.000
_cell.length_b   1.000
_cell.length_c   1.000
_cell.angle_alpha   90.00
_cell.angle_beta   90.00
_cell.angle_gamma   90.00
#
_symmetry.space_group_name_H-M   'P 1'
#
loop_
_entity.id
_entity.type
_entity.pdbx_description
1 polymer ?
#
loop_
_entity_poly.entity_id
_entity_poly.type
_entity_poly.pdbx_seq_one_letter_code
_entity_poly.pdbx_strand_id
1 'polypeptide(L)'
;MSFIARCFRLMRRYAKYLVKDEGRKAGEPAGMQDYMERQLTELHYVAVNNEFPSKFIAFALTVLLAILLPYLHIGVLYMKLWAPDKPQIDRWGCTCSCFDTIFRGGYENPGMVTYKHVFFLIVTGGYENPGMVTYKHVYFNSTSSTLKIWIFTALFLLLFYESLRYLVFLVRSGAPLRRSMLLLYFVNLYPHYYSWWSFFSYYNEELYTYFNHHFVFTVTELIVTAIILSLCNRDNPVASWKIATIFTISLVHVIVSGMDQFIFHVLKGQGHSFQNVRDVGLMIPDLLHLLIPLRVFYQQAQRQKLRFIEMCYKEEIILMFVFISIGTILGRLI
;
A
#
# COMPACT_ATOMS: atom_id res chain seq x y z
N MET A 1 9.87 -25.90 13.06
CA MET A 1 11.24 -26.43 13.32
C MET A 1 12.04 -25.37 14.06
N SER A 2 12.51 -25.66 15.28
CA SER A 2 13.27 -24.71 16.11
C SER A 2 14.57 -24.26 15.43
N PHE A 3 14.94 -22.98 15.60
CA PHE A 3 16.18 -22.35 15.14
C PHE A 3 17.44 -23.17 15.49
N ILE A 4 17.41 -23.84 16.66
CA ILE A 4 18.50 -24.69 17.17
C ILE A 4 18.75 -25.90 16.24
N ALA A 5 17.69 -26.49 15.69
CA ALA A 5 17.80 -27.62 14.76
C ALA A 5 18.35 -27.21 13.37
N ARG A 6 18.30 -25.91 13.04
CA ARG A 6 18.94 -25.34 11.84
C ARG A 6 20.44 -25.14 12.10
N CYS A 7 20.84 -24.61 13.26
CA CYS A 7 22.23 -24.44 13.65
C CYS A 7 22.99 -25.78 13.73
N PHE A 8 22.40 -26.81 14.32
CA PHE A 8 23.04 -28.14 14.41
C PHE A 8 23.26 -28.80 13.04
N ARG A 9 22.34 -28.61 12.09
CA ARG A 9 22.54 -29.10 10.71
C ARG A 9 23.64 -28.36 9.96
N LEU A 10 23.79 -27.06 10.22
CA LEU A 10 24.86 -26.23 9.66
C LEU A 10 26.23 -26.67 10.19
N MET A 11 26.34 -26.85 11.52
CA MET A 11 27.58 -27.32 12.14
C MET A 11 27.99 -28.72 11.66
N ARG A 12 27.02 -29.63 11.46
CA ARG A 12 27.30 -30.99 10.93
C ARG A 12 27.77 -30.99 9.48
N ARG A 13 27.32 -30.02 8.67
CA ARG A 13 27.82 -29.82 7.29
C ARG A 13 29.23 -29.21 7.30
N TYR A 14 29.49 -28.26 8.20
CA TYR A 14 30.81 -27.64 8.36
C TYR A 14 31.86 -28.65 8.83
N ALA A 15 31.52 -29.52 9.78
CA ALA A 15 32.40 -30.59 10.25
C ALA A 15 32.77 -31.60 9.14
N LYS A 16 31.83 -31.93 8.24
CA LYS A 16 32.13 -32.78 7.07
C LYS A 16 33.03 -32.10 6.03
N TYR A 17 33.02 -30.77 5.98
CA TYR A 17 33.88 -30.00 5.08
C TYR A 17 35.32 -29.95 5.58
N LEU A 18 35.52 -29.80 6.90
CA LEU A 18 36.85 -29.79 7.52
C LEU A 18 37.57 -31.13 7.38
N VAL A 19 36.85 -32.26 7.49
CA VAL A 19 37.43 -33.61 7.33
C VAL A 19 37.84 -33.91 5.87
N LYS A 20 37.31 -33.18 4.88
CA LYS A 20 37.67 -33.40 3.47
C LYS A 20 38.95 -32.65 3.05
N ASP A 21 39.44 -31.70 3.84
CA ASP A 21 40.66 -30.93 3.55
C ASP A 21 41.95 -31.63 4.05
N GLU A 22 41.84 -32.70 4.85
CA GLU A 22 43.01 -33.48 5.34
C GLU A 22 43.69 -34.34 4.26
N GLY A 23 43.17 -34.37 3.03
CA GLY A 23 43.74 -35.11 1.91
C GLY A 23 44.75 -34.33 1.04
N ARG A 24 44.94 -33.02 1.27
CA ARG A 24 45.91 -32.22 0.50
C ARG A 24 47.27 -32.27 1.19
N LYS A 25 48.32 -32.65 0.44
CA LYS A 25 49.71 -32.55 0.89
C LYS A 25 49.99 -31.10 1.28
N ALA A 26 50.33 -30.88 2.55
CA ALA A 26 50.74 -29.58 3.06
C ALA A 26 51.96 -29.07 2.29
N GLY A 27 51.80 -28.09 1.41
CA GLY A 27 52.93 -27.46 0.71
C GLY A 27 52.65 -26.78 -0.63
N GLU A 28 51.54 -27.08 -1.32
CA GLU A 28 51.22 -26.36 -2.57
C GLU A 28 50.44 -25.07 -2.28
N PRO A 29 50.96 -23.88 -2.67
CA PRO A 29 50.20 -22.64 -2.56
C PRO A 29 48.97 -22.77 -3.46
N ALA A 30 47.78 -22.63 -2.88
CA ALA A 30 46.55 -22.57 -3.65
C ALA A 30 46.72 -21.46 -4.70
N GLY A 31 46.75 -21.82 -5.98
CA GLY A 31 46.84 -20.85 -7.06
C GLY A 31 45.71 -19.83 -6.94
N MET A 32 45.93 -18.60 -7.39
CA MET A 32 44.91 -17.54 -7.38
C MET A 32 43.57 -18.03 -7.99
N GLN A 33 43.65 -18.93 -8.98
CA GLN A 33 42.49 -19.60 -9.57
C GLN A 33 41.68 -20.44 -8.58
N ASP A 34 42.33 -21.29 -7.78
CA ASP A 34 41.67 -22.10 -6.73
C ASP A 34 40.97 -21.20 -5.70
N TYR A 35 41.61 -20.07 -5.33
CA TYR A 35 41.02 -19.10 -4.42
C TYR A 35 39.78 -18.42 -5.03
N MET A 36 39.87 -17.99 -6.30
CA MET A 36 38.75 -17.38 -7.01
C MET A 36 37.58 -18.35 -7.19
N GLU A 37 37.84 -19.61 -7.57
CA GLU A 37 36.80 -20.63 -7.72
C GLU A 37 36.10 -20.92 -6.38
N ARG A 38 36.85 -20.96 -5.27
CA ARG A 38 36.27 -21.14 -3.92
C ARG A 38 35.39 -19.95 -3.53
N GLN A 39 35.84 -18.71 -3.78
CA GLN A 39 35.05 -17.50 -3.52
C GLN A 39 33.79 -17.43 -4.38
N LEU A 40 33.88 -17.74 -5.68
CA LEU A 40 32.74 -17.79 -6.60
C LEU A 40 31.73 -18.87 -6.20
N THR A 41 32.21 -20.03 -5.74
CA THR A 41 31.35 -21.13 -5.29
C THR A 41 30.65 -20.81 -3.98
N GLU A 42 31.35 -20.18 -3.02
CA GLU A 42 30.74 -19.66 -1.79
C GLU A 42 29.71 -18.58 -2.11
N LEU A 43 30.04 -17.63 -2.99
CA LEU A 43 29.11 -16.58 -3.41
C LEU A 43 27.89 -17.17 -4.13
N HIS A 44 28.09 -18.20 -4.95
CA HIS A 44 27.00 -18.94 -5.60
C HIS A 44 26.14 -19.70 -4.61
N TYR A 45 26.74 -20.42 -3.64
CA TYR A 45 26.01 -21.17 -2.62
C TYR A 45 25.25 -20.24 -1.67
N VAL A 46 25.85 -19.11 -1.33
CA VAL A 46 25.24 -18.01 -0.59
C VAL A 46 24.14 -17.36 -1.42
N ALA A 47 24.30 -17.12 -2.72
CA ALA A 47 23.26 -16.53 -3.58
C ALA A 47 22.10 -17.50 -3.89
N VAL A 48 22.35 -18.82 -3.91
CA VAL A 48 21.34 -19.85 -4.14
C VAL A 48 20.59 -20.20 -2.85
N ASN A 49 21.26 -20.23 -1.69
CA ASN A 49 20.61 -20.49 -0.41
C ASN A 49 20.08 -19.23 0.27
N ASN A 50 20.71 -18.07 0.08
CA ASN A 50 20.11 -16.82 0.47
C ASN A 50 19.07 -16.47 -0.56
N GLU A 51 17.92 -16.03 -0.08
CA GLU A 51 16.78 -15.54 -0.83
C GLU A 51 17.09 -14.31 -1.73
N PHE A 52 18.34 -14.09 -2.13
CA PHE A 52 18.84 -12.98 -2.94
C PHE A 52 18.04 -12.82 -4.24
N PRO A 53 17.77 -13.86 -5.06
CA PRO A 53 16.93 -13.71 -6.24
C PRO A 53 15.52 -13.22 -5.88
N SER A 54 14.93 -13.74 -4.79
CA SER A 54 13.60 -13.33 -4.33
C SER A 54 13.59 -11.87 -3.85
N LYS A 55 14.63 -11.45 -3.12
CA LYS A 55 14.81 -10.08 -2.64
C LYS A 55 15.04 -9.10 -3.80
N PHE A 56 15.87 -9.47 -4.77
CA PHE A 56 16.14 -8.66 -5.96
C PHE A 56 14.90 -8.50 -6.83
N ILE A 57 14.17 -9.60 -7.10
CA ILE A 57 12.91 -9.54 -7.85
C ILE A 57 11.88 -8.68 -7.11
N ALA A 58 11.75 -8.86 -5.78
CA ALA A 58 10.85 -8.04 -4.98
C ALA A 58 11.22 -6.56 -5.07
N PHE A 59 12.50 -6.21 -4.92
CA PHE A 59 12.98 -4.84 -5.04
C PHE A 59 12.69 -4.24 -6.42
N ALA A 60 13.03 -4.95 -7.50
CA ALA A 60 12.77 -4.52 -8.86
C ALA A 60 11.26 -4.30 -9.11
N LEU A 61 10.41 -5.20 -8.61
CA LEU A 61 8.95 -5.06 -8.70
C LEU A 61 8.43 -3.88 -7.88
N THR A 62 8.94 -3.66 -6.66
CA THR A 62 8.56 -2.50 -5.84
C THR A 62 8.90 -1.20 -6.55
N VAL A 63 10.12 -1.07 -7.08
CA VAL A 63 10.55 0.14 -7.81
C VAL A 63 9.69 0.34 -9.05
N LEU A 64 9.48 -0.71 -9.84
CA LEU A 64 8.65 -0.65 -11.04
C LEU A 64 7.22 -0.19 -10.72
N LEU A 65 6.58 -0.80 -9.73
CA LEU A 65 5.21 -0.46 -9.34
C LEU A 65 5.11 0.92 -8.67
N ALA A 66 6.10 1.33 -7.88
CA ALA A 66 6.14 2.65 -7.26
C ALA A 66 6.27 3.78 -8.30
N ILE A 67 6.90 3.52 -9.45
CA ILE A 67 6.96 4.46 -10.58
C ILE A 67 5.68 4.40 -11.41
N LEU A 68 5.18 3.18 -11.67
CA LEU A 68 4.05 2.95 -12.56
C LEU A 68 2.71 3.37 -11.95
N LEU A 69 2.51 3.22 -10.64
CA LEU A 69 1.26 3.61 -9.95
C LEU A 69 0.96 5.12 -10.09
N PRO A 70 1.89 6.06 -9.77
CA PRO A 70 1.70 7.47 -10.05
C PRO A 70 1.47 7.78 -11.52
N TYR A 71 2.23 7.13 -12.41
CA TYR A 71 2.07 7.35 -13.85
C TYR A 71 0.69 6.93 -14.36
N LEU A 72 0.18 5.78 -13.90
CA LEU A 72 -1.17 5.34 -14.25
C LEU A 72 -2.24 6.25 -13.64
N HIS A 73 -2.09 6.63 -12.37
CA HIS A 73 -3.07 7.48 -11.70
C HIS A 73 -3.11 8.90 -12.30
N ILE A 74 -1.97 9.57 -12.39
CA ILE A 74 -1.88 10.97 -12.82
C ILE A 74 -1.80 11.08 -14.34
N GLY A 75 -1.02 10.22 -14.99
CA GLY A 75 -0.79 10.30 -16.44
C GLY A 75 -1.95 9.75 -17.26
N VAL A 76 -2.61 8.69 -16.79
CA VAL A 76 -3.66 8.00 -17.56
C VAL A 76 -5.05 8.29 -17.01
N LEU A 77 -5.31 7.95 -15.74
CA LEU A 77 -6.64 8.10 -15.15
C LEU A 77 -7.03 9.58 -15.02
N TYR A 78 -6.13 10.42 -14.51
CA TYR A 78 -6.44 11.83 -14.34
C TYR A 78 -6.67 12.54 -15.68
N MET A 79 -5.72 12.43 -16.62
CA MET A 79 -5.79 13.13 -17.90
C MET A 79 -6.93 12.65 -18.81
N LYS A 80 -7.22 11.34 -18.83
CA LYS A 80 -8.25 10.80 -19.73
C LYS A 80 -9.64 10.71 -19.12
N LEU A 81 -9.75 10.51 -17.81
CA LEU A 81 -11.04 10.25 -17.15
C LEU A 81 -11.44 11.38 -16.19
N TRP A 82 -10.49 11.99 -15.47
CA TRP A 82 -10.84 12.98 -14.44
C TRP A 82 -11.01 14.40 -14.98
N ALA A 83 -10.19 14.81 -15.95
CA ALA A 83 -10.26 16.14 -16.54
C ALA A 83 -9.97 16.11 -18.06
N PRO A 84 -10.83 15.45 -18.87
CA PRO A 84 -10.62 15.31 -20.31
C PRO A 84 -10.58 16.67 -21.03
N ASP A 85 -11.30 17.66 -20.52
CA ASP A 85 -11.45 18.98 -21.13
C ASP A 85 -10.43 20.01 -20.62
N LYS A 86 -9.38 19.58 -19.93
CA LYS A 86 -8.40 20.51 -19.38
C LYS A 86 -7.55 21.13 -20.51
N PRO A 87 -7.55 22.46 -20.68
CA PRO A 87 -6.78 23.10 -21.73
C PRO A 87 -5.28 22.86 -21.51
N GLN A 88 -4.54 22.71 -22.61
CA GLN A 88 -3.08 22.60 -22.54
C GLN A 88 -2.50 23.87 -21.93
N ILE A 89 -1.72 23.70 -20.86
CA ILE A 89 -1.08 24.82 -20.18
C ILE A 89 0.04 25.33 -21.08
N ASP A 90 -0.12 26.56 -21.58
CA ASP A 90 0.96 27.27 -22.26
C ASP A 90 2.05 27.63 -21.23
N ARG A 91 3.13 26.86 -21.24
CA ARG A 91 4.28 27.02 -20.35
C ARG A 91 5.13 28.25 -20.68
N TRP A 92 4.94 28.83 -21.86
CA TRP A 92 5.78 29.92 -22.39
C TRP A 92 5.09 31.28 -22.25
N GLY A 93 3.77 31.34 -22.44
CA GLY A 93 2.99 32.57 -22.38
C GLY A 93 2.32 32.89 -21.03
N CYS A 94 2.13 31.89 -20.15
CA CYS A 94 1.47 32.00 -18.82
C CYS A 94 0.44 33.16 -18.69
N THR A 95 -0.57 33.19 -19.58
CA THR A 95 -1.63 34.22 -19.57
C THR A 95 -2.78 33.89 -18.61
N CYS A 96 -2.78 32.71 -18.00
CA CYS A 96 -3.76 32.21 -17.04
C CYS A 96 -3.06 31.83 -15.73
N SER A 97 -3.78 31.65 -14.62
CA SER A 97 -3.23 31.03 -13.41
C SER A 97 -2.57 29.70 -13.79
N CYS A 98 -1.23 29.66 -13.79
CA CYS A 98 -0.45 28.47 -14.13
C CYS A 98 -0.55 27.37 -13.05
N PHE A 99 -1.57 27.46 -12.18
CA PHE A 99 -1.97 26.44 -11.25
C PHE A 99 -2.51 25.24 -12.01
N ASP A 100 -1.64 24.26 -12.20
CA ASP A 100 -2.02 22.98 -12.72
C ASP A 100 -2.88 22.24 -11.68
N THR A 101 -4.20 22.42 -11.74
CA THR A 101 -5.17 21.67 -10.93
C THR A 101 -5.11 20.14 -11.14
N ILE A 102 -4.15 19.61 -11.93
CA ILE A 102 -3.93 18.17 -12.09
C ILE A 102 -3.83 17.49 -10.72
N PHE A 103 -3.24 18.18 -9.74
CA PHE A 103 -3.06 17.61 -8.41
C PHE A 103 -4.28 17.74 -7.48
N ARG A 104 -5.24 18.61 -7.79
CA ARG A 104 -6.47 18.77 -6.99
C ARG A 104 -7.73 18.27 -7.69
N GLY A 105 -7.75 18.01 -8.99
CA GLY A 105 -9.02 17.98 -9.73
C GLY A 105 -9.53 19.41 -9.95
N GLY A 106 -10.49 19.61 -10.85
CA GLY A 106 -11.15 20.92 -11.05
C GLY A 106 -12.01 21.36 -9.85
N TYR A 107 -11.57 21.10 -8.62
CA TYR A 107 -12.25 21.57 -7.44
C TYR A 107 -12.09 23.07 -7.30
N GLU A 108 -13.25 23.67 -7.07
CA GLU A 108 -13.46 25.00 -6.53
C GLU A 108 -13.20 26.11 -7.54
N ASN A 109 -14.28 26.86 -7.80
CA ASN A 109 -14.17 28.27 -8.14
C ASN A 109 -12.98 28.86 -7.36
N PRO A 110 -12.04 29.56 -8.01
CA PRO A 110 -11.00 30.31 -7.31
C PRO A 110 -11.64 31.52 -6.63
N GLY A 111 -12.59 31.30 -5.72
CA GLY A 111 -12.88 32.24 -4.66
C GLY A 111 -11.63 32.37 -3.80
N MET A 112 -11.39 33.57 -3.27
CA MET A 112 -10.17 33.94 -2.55
C MET A 112 -9.85 32.98 -1.39
N VAL A 113 -9.11 31.92 -1.66
CA VAL A 113 -8.45 31.12 -0.62
C VAL A 113 -7.08 31.74 -0.39
N THR A 114 -7.03 32.70 0.54
CA THR A 114 -5.76 33.19 1.08
C THR A 114 -5.12 32.07 1.90
N TYR A 115 -4.11 31.41 1.32
CA TYR A 115 -3.23 30.53 2.08
C TYR A 115 -2.54 31.35 3.18
N LYS A 116 -2.87 31.04 4.42
CA LYS A 116 -2.32 31.67 5.61
C LYS A 116 -1.17 30.78 6.12
N HIS A 117 0.02 31.38 6.25
CA HIS A 117 1.23 30.89 6.94
C HIS A 117 2.19 30.00 6.11
N VAL A 118 3.53 30.15 6.13
CA VAL A 118 4.49 31.09 6.73
C VAL A 118 5.75 31.09 5.82
N PHE A 119 6.14 32.26 5.31
CA PHE A 119 7.47 32.49 4.74
C PHE A 119 8.39 32.90 5.90
N PHE A 120 9.44 32.12 6.17
CA PHE A 120 10.62 32.65 6.83
C PHE A 120 11.62 33.07 5.75
N LEU A 121 11.38 34.25 5.18
CA LEU A 121 12.44 35.05 4.59
C LEU A 121 12.30 36.43 5.23
N ILE A 122 13.38 36.90 5.85
CA ILE A 122 13.53 38.30 6.23
C ILE A 122 13.48 39.11 4.93
N VAL A 123 12.29 39.58 4.54
CA VAL A 123 12.09 40.61 3.52
C VAL A 123 11.00 41.53 4.04
N THR A 124 11.41 42.71 4.49
CA THR A 124 10.56 43.88 4.61
C THR A 124 10.02 44.26 3.23
N GLY A 125 8.75 44.00 2.97
CA GLY A 125 8.09 44.40 1.74
C GLY A 125 6.63 43.95 1.73
N GLY A 126 5.71 44.87 2.02
CA GLY A 126 4.27 44.60 1.92
C GLY A 126 3.83 44.40 0.48
N TYR A 127 2.83 43.55 0.28
CA TYR A 127 2.03 43.53 -0.94
C TYR A 127 0.55 43.49 -0.58
N GLU A 128 -0.11 44.61 -0.81
CA GLU A 128 -1.55 44.70 -1.11
C GLU A 128 -1.81 43.98 -2.44
N ASN A 129 -2.96 43.31 -2.52
CA ASN A 129 -3.49 42.45 -3.59
C ASN A 129 -3.13 40.95 -3.44
N PRO A 130 -4.12 40.06 -3.20
CA PRO A 130 -3.92 38.62 -3.36
C PRO A 130 -3.84 38.31 -4.86
N GLY A 131 -2.65 38.50 -5.42
CA GLY A 131 -2.34 38.18 -6.81
C GLY A 131 -2.51 36.69 -7.11
N MET A 132 -2.74 36.40 -8.40
CA MET A 132 -2.87 35.06 -8.99
C MET A 132 -1.91 34.05 -8.33
N VAL A 133 -2.47 32.93 -7.89
CA VAL A 133 -1.74 31.84 -7.24
C VAL A 133 -0.66 31.32 -8.21
N THR A 134 0.58 31.72 -7.98
CA THR A 134 1.70 31.32 -8.83
C THR A 134 2.07 29.87 -8.58
N TYR A 135 2.50 29.21 -9.65
CA TYR A 135 2.86 27.81 -9.71
C TYR A 135 3.76 27.37 -8.55
N LYS A 136 3.39 26.25 -7.94
CA LYS A 136 4.00 25.69 -6.74
C LYS A 136 4.36 24.23 -7.04
N HIS A 137 5.60 23.99 -7.45
CA HIS A 137 6.18 22.63 -7.42
C HIS A 137 6.06 22.04 -6.01
N VAL A 138 6.24 20.72 -5.86
CA VAL A 138 6.44 20.11 -4.53
C VAL A 138 7.55 20.86 -3.79
N TYR A 139 7.25 21.42 -2.61
CA TYR A 139 8.25 22.12 -1.81
C TYR A 139 8.93 21.15 -0.86
N PHE A 140 10.20 20.87 -1.12
CA PHE A 140 11.06 20.28 -0.09
C PHE A 140 11.75 21.41 0.66
N ASN A 141 11.11 21.88 1.72
CA ASN A 141 11.74 22.82 2.65
C ASN A 141 12.34 22.05 3.83
N SER A 142 13.32 22.60 4.54
CA SER A 142 13.84 22.00 5.78
C SER A 142 12.89 22.25 6.96
N THR A 143 11.63 21.81 6.83
CA THR A 143 10.56 21.96 7.83
C THR A 143 10.20 20.62 8.46
N SER A 144 9.55 20.68 9.64
CA SER A 144 8.99 19.47 10.28
C SER A 144 7.99 18.75 9.37
N SER A 145 7.21 19.49 8.58
CA SER A 145 6.26 18.93 7.60
C SER A 145 6.98 18.09 6.53
N THR A 146 8.12 18.55 6.02
CA THR A 146 8.93 17.80 5.07
C THR A 146 9.54 16.54 5.70
N LEU A 147 9.98 16.60 6.95
CA LEU A 147 10.44 15.41 7.67
C LEU A 147 9.30 14.37 7.82
N LYS A 148 8.07 14.80 8.12
CA LYS A 148 6.90 13.92 8.18
C LYS A 148 6.63 13.24 6.84
N ILE A 149 6.71 13.98 5.73
CA ILE A 149 6.57 13.45 4.36
C ILE A 149 7.59 12.33 4.10
N TRP A 150 8.86 12.57 4.44
CA TRP A 150 9.93 11.58 4.24
C TRP A 150 9.74 10.33 5.09
N ILE A 151 9.42 10.49 6.38
CA ILE A 151 9.16 9.35 7.28
C ILE A 151 7.98 8.53 6.76
N PHE A 152 6.88 9.19 6.39
CA PHE A 152 5.68 8.52 5.91
C PHE A 152 5.92 7.81 4.58
N THR A 153 6.64 8.45 3.64
CA THR A 153 7.00 7.86 2.35
C THR A 153 7.95 6.68 2.50
N ALA A 154 8.96 6.78 3.36
CA ALA A 154 9.88 5.68 3.65
C ALA A 154 9.13 4.49 4.26
N LEU A 155 8.24 4.73 5.23
CA LEU A 155 7.41 3.69 5.84
C LEU A 155 6.51 3.01 4.79
N PHE A 156 5.84 3.79 3.94
CA PHE A 156 5.02 3.24 2.85
C PHE A 156 5.83 2.35 1.91
N LEU A 157 6.99 2.81 1.44
CA LEU A 157 7.85 2.04 0.54
C LEU A 157 8.40 0.77 1.19
N LEU A 158 8.75 0.82 2.48
CA LEU A 158 9.22 -0.35 3.22
C LEU A 158 8.11 -1.40 3.39
N LEU A 159 6.90 -0.98 3.77
CA LEU A 159 5.75 -1.88 3.89
C LEU A 159 5.38 -2.50 2.54
N PHE A 160 5.41 -1.69 1.47
CA PHE A 160 5.12 -2.14 0.12
C PHE A 160 6.18 -3.11 -0.42
N TYR A 161 7.46 -2.87 -0.11
CA TYR A 161 8.52 -3.81 -0.41
C TYR A 161 8.34 -5.13 0.35
N GLU A 162 8.03 -5.07 1.64
CA GLU A 162 7.87 -6.27 2.46
C GLU A 162 6.68 -7.13 2.02
N SER A 163 5.56 -6.51 1.65
CA SER A 163 4.39 -7.22 1.12
C SER A 163 4.70 -7.90 -0.23
N LEU A 164 5.39 -7.22 -1.14
CA LEU A 164 5.81 -7.80 -2.42
C LEU A 164 6.86 -8.90 -2.23
N ARG A 165 7.82 -8.71 -1.31
CA ARG A 165 8.82 -9.71 -0.96
C ARG A 165 8.17 -11.00 -0.47
N TYR A 166 7.17 -10.89 0.40
CA TYR A 166 6.38 -12.02 0.85
C TYR A 166 5.69 -12.75 -0.31
N LEU A 167 5.06 -12.02 -1.23
CA LEU A 167 4.37 -12.61 -2.39
C LEU A 167 5.34 -13.29 -3.37
N VAL A 168 6.47 -12.65 -3.69
CA VAL A 168 7.52 -13.22 -4.55
C VAL A 168 8.07 -14.49 -3.94
N PHE A 169 8.35 -14.47 -2.63
CA PHE A 169 8.78 -15.65 -1.90
C PHE A 169 7.74 -16.78 -2.00
N LEU A 170 6.47 -16.46 -1.78
CA LEU A 170 5.38 -17.46 -1.83
C LEU A 170 5.27 -18.10 -3.22
N VAL A 171 5.33 -17.29 -4.29
CA VAL A 171 5.28 -17.77 -5.68
C VAL A 171 6.50 -18.63 -6.03
N ARG A 172 7.71 -18.21 -5.63
CA ARG A 172 8.95 -18.93 -5.94
C ARG A 172 9.14 -20.21 -5.12
N SER A 173 8.56 -20.26 -3.92
CA SER A 173 8.66 -21.43 -3.04
C SER A 173 7.80 -22.61 -3.52
N GLY A 174 6.99 -22.43 -4.58
CA GLY A 174 6.05 -23.45 -5.07
C GLY A 174 4.87 -23.70 -4.12
N ALA A 175 4.68 -22.83 -3.13
CA ALA A 175 3.60 -22.95 -2.17
C ALA A 175 2.24 -22.77 -2.87
N PRO A 176 1.20 -23.49 -2.45
CA PRO A 176 -0.10 -23.44 -3.09
C PRO A 176 -0.74 -22.06 -2.88
N LEU A 177 -0.90 -21.29 -3.96
CA LEU A 177 -1.39 -19.91 -3.91
C LEU A 177 -2.92 -19.80 -4.00
N ARG A 178 -3.53 -19.01 -3.12
CA ARG A 178 -4.95 -18.65 -3.15
C ARG A 178 -5.17 -17.41 -4.03
N ARG A 179 -5.35 -17.64 -5.33
CA ARG A 179 -5.51 -16.58 -6.36
C ARG A 179 -6.58 -15.53 -6.03
N SER A 180 -7.65 -15.92 -5.36
CA SER A 180 -8.72 -14.98 -4.95
C SER A 180 -8.22 -13.94 -3.94
N MET A 181 -7.34 -14.32 -3.01
CA MET A 181 -6.75 -13.38 -2.05
C MET A 181 -5.65 -12.54 -2.68
N LEU A 182 -4.90 -13.11 -3.63
CA LEU A 182 -3.95 -12.34 -4.42
C LEU A 182 -4.65 -11.24 -5.23
N LEU A 183 -5.81 -11.52 -5.82
CA LEU A 183 -6.62 -10.52 -6.52
C LEU A 183 -7.02 -9.37 -5.59
N LEU A 184 -7.48 -9.68 -4.36
CA LEU A 184 -7.84 -8.67 -3.36
C LEU A 184 -6.64 -7.78 -3.02
N TYR A 185 -5.46 -8.37 -2.81
CA TYR A 185 -4.24 -7.60 -2.58
C TYR A 185 -3.95 -6.60 -3.72
N PHE A 186 -4.09 -7.03 -4.99
CA PHE A 186 -3.84 -6.16 -6.13
C PHE A 186 -4.86 -5.02 -6.25
N VAL A 187 -6.15 -5.31 -6.03
CA VAL A 187 -7.18 -4.28 -6.04
C VAL A 187 -6.92 -3.27 -4.92
N ASN A 188 -6.40 -3.73 -3.78
CA ASN A 188 -6.12 -2.86 -2.65
C ASN A 188 -4.86 -1.98 -2.81
N LEU A 189 -4.07 -2.16 -3.88
CA LEU A 189 -2.96 -1.25 -4.16
C LEU A 189 -3.43 0.18 -4.41
N TYR A 190 -4.61 0.36 -5.00
CA TYR A 190 -5.14 1.69 -5.31
C TYR A 190 -5.49 2.47 -4.04
N PRO A 191 -6.30 1.97 -3.08
CA PRO A 191 -6.54 2.64 -1.81
C PRO A 191 -5.26 2.99 -1.04
N HIS A 192 -4.30 2.07 -0.93
CA HIS A 192 -3.03 2.35 -0.23
C HIS A 192 -2.23 3.47 -0.87
N TYR A 193 -2.13 3.44 -2.20
CA TYR A 193 -1.45 4.50 -2.95
C TYR A 193 -2.20 5.84 -2.81
N TYR A 194 -3.53 5.83 -2.90
CA TYR A 194 -4.36 7.02 -2.73
C TYR A 194 -4.22 7.61 -1.32
N SER A 195 -4.22 6.79 -0.28
CA SER A 195 -3.96 7.21 1.10
C SER A 195 -2.58 7.84 1.24
N TRP A 196 -1.53 7.19 0.69
CA TRP A 196 -0.19 7.75 0.72
C TRP A 196 -0.11 9.11 0.04
N TRP A 197 -0.69 9.22 -1.15
CA TRP A 197 -0.76 10.47 -1.89
C TRP A 197 -1.52 11.55 -1.12
N SER A 198 -2.64 11.21 -0.48
CA SER A 198 -3.42 12.14 0.32
C SER A 198 -2.65 12.67 1.52
N PHE A 199 -1.94 11.82 2.26
CA PHE A 199 -1.09 12.26 3.38
C PHE A 199 0.08 13.12 2.92
N PHE A 200 0.69 12.76 1.80
CA PHE A 200 1.72 13.59 1.16
C PHE A 200 1.18 15.00 0.91
N SER A 201 -0.01 15.11 0.31
CA SER A 201 -0.67 16.39 0.06
C SER A 201 -1.02 17.15 1.34
N TYR A 202 -1.57 16.48 2.37
CA TYR A 202 -1.92 17.13 3.64
C TYR A 202 -0.70 17.76 4.33
N TYR A 203 0.43 17.06 4.35
CA TYR A 203 1.66 17.61 4.93
C TYR A 203 2.29 18.69 4.06
N ASN A 204 2.24 18.55 2.73
CA ASN A 204 2.81 19.54 1.81
C ASN A 204 2.02 20.85 1.79
N GLU A 205 0.70 20.79 1.95
CA GLU A 205 -0.20 21.95 1.95
C GLU A 205 -0.56 22.46 3.35
N GLU A 206 -0.19 21.73 4.40
CA GLU A 206 -0.57 21.98 5.80
C GLU A 206 -2.09 22.08 6.02
N LEU A 207 -2.87 21.37 5.19
CA LEU A 207 -4.33 21.30 5.25
C LEU A 207 -4.78 19.92 5.74
N TYR A 208 -5.38 19.86 6.93
CA TYR A 208 -5.65 18.61 7.65
C TYR A 208 -7.14 18.25 7.79
N THR A 209 -8.03 18.89 7.02
CA THR A 209 -9.49 18.77 7.19
C THR A 209 -10.00 17.31 7.21
N TYR A 210 -9.41 16.43 6.39
CA TYR A 210 -9.81 15.02 6.29
C TYR A 210 -8.75 14.05 6.83
N PHE A 211 -7.75 14.57 7.55
CA PHE A 211 -6.60 13.79 7.97
C PHE A 211 -6.99 12.64 8.89
N ASN A 212 -7.79 12.90 9.92
CA ASN A 212 -8.17 11.90 10.91
C ASN A 212 -9.03 10.78 10.29
N HIS A 213 -10.00 11.15 9.46
CA HIS A 213 -10.84 10.22 8.73
C HIS A 213 -10.00 9.29 7.85
N HIS A 214 -9.13 9.85 6.99
CA HIS A 214 -8.22 9.04 6.16
C HIS A 214 -7.23 8.20 6.97
N PHE A 215 -6.80 8.66 8.15
CA PHE A 215 -5.90 7.91 9.01
C PHE A 215 -6.56 6.63 9.53
N VAL A 216 -7.79 6.72 10.02
CA VAL A 216 -8.56 5.56 10.48
C VAL A 216 -8.73 4.54 9.35
N PHE A 217 -9.14 4.99 8.16
CA PHE A 217 -9.29 4.13 6.98
C PHE A 217 -7.98 3.47 6.56
N THR A 218 -6.87 4.21 6.60
CA THR A 218 -5.56 3.67 6.22
C THR A 218 -5.08 2.60 7.19
N VAL A 219 -5.23 2.83 8.50
CA VAL A 219 -4.82 1.86 9.53
C VAL A 219 -5.64 0.58 9.43
N THR A 220 -6.95 0.71 9.28
CA THR A 220 -7.86 -0.44 9.14
C THR A 220 -7.63 -1.19 7.83
N GLU A 221 -7.35 -0.50 6.73
CA GLU A 221 -6.99 -1.12 5.45
C GLU A 221 -5.65 -1.88 5.51
N LEU A 222 -4.66 -1.37 6.27
CA LEU A 222 -3.41 -2.08 6.52
C LEU A 222 -3.64 -3.40 7.29
N ILE A 223 -4.56 -3.41 8.27
CA ILE A 223 -4.95 -4.63 8.99
C ILE A 223 -5.58 -5.64 8.03
N VAL A 224 -6.53 -5.21 7.20
CA VAL A 224 -7.18 -6.05 6.19
C VAL A 224 -6.15 -6.64 5.23
N THR A 225 -5.22 -5.82 4.76
CA THR A 225 -4.13 -6.23 3.85
C THR A 225 -3.23 -7.28 4.46
N ALA A 226 -2.84 -7.11 5.73
CA ALA A 226 -2.01 -8.09 6.44
C ALA A 226 -2.69 -9.46 6.55
N ILE A 227 -4.00 -9.46 6.83
CA ILE A 227 -4.80 -10.70 6.89
C ILE A 227 -4.91 -11.33 5.48
N ILE A 228 -5.17 -10.53 4.44
CA ILE A 228 -5.25 -11.01 3.05
C ILE A 228 -3.93 -11.62 2.59
N LEU A 229 -2.80 -10.94 2.86
CA LEU A 229 -1.47 -11.47 2.58
C LEU A 229 -1.25 -12.82 3.28
N SER A 230 -1.62 -12.94 4.56
CA SER A 230 -1.59 -14.24 5.26
C SER A 230 -2.46 -15.28 4.54
N LEU A 231 -3.64 -14.90 4.07
CA LEU A 231 -4.56 -15.80 3.35
C LEU A 231 -4.16 -16.06 1.90
N CYS A 232 -3.13 -15.41 1.34
CA CYS A 232 -2.60 -15.77 0.02
C CYS A 232 -1.98 -17.17 0.02
N ASN A 233 -1.38 -17.61 1.12
CA ASN A 233 -0.91 -18.99 1.25
C ASN A 233 -2.09 -19.93 1.56
N ARG A 234 -2.31 -20.98 0.74
CA ARG A 234 -3.35 -21.99 1.01
C ARG A 234 -3.04 -22.86 2.22
N ASP A 235 -1.78 -22.98 2.63
CA ASP A 235 -1.39 -23.69 3.85
C ASP A 235 -1.93 -22.99 5.11
N ASN A 236 -2.17 -21.68 5.02
CA ASN A 236 -2.80 -20.93 6.09
C ASN A 236 -4.32 -21.20 6.08
N PRO A 237 -4.89 -21.70 7.19
CA PRO A 237 -6.31 -21.99 7.27
C PRO A 237 -7.12 -20.69 7.20
N VAL A 238 -8.28 -20.78 6.54
CA VAL A 238 -9.27 -19.70 6.54
C VAL A 238 -10.05 -19.81 7.85
N ALA A 239 -9.55 -19.14 8.88
CA ALA A 239 -10.20 -19.06 10.18
C ALA A 239 -11.36 -18.05 10.13
N SER A 240 -12.41 -18.31 10.92
CA SER A 240 -13.61 -17.46 11.02
C SER A 240 -13.27 -16.04 11.43
N TRP A 241 -12.46 -15.84 12.47
CA TRP A 241 -12.03 -14.51 12.92
C TRP A 241 -11.37 -13.67 11.80
N LYS A 242 -10.55 -14.28 10.94
CA LYS A 242 -9.88 -13.57 9.82
C LYS A 242 -10.92 -13.01 8.85
N ILE A 243 -11.92 -13.83 8.52
CA ILE A 243 -13.01 -13.45 7.60
C ILE A 243 -13.93 -12.42 8.28
N ALA A 244 -14.26 -12.63 9.55
CA ALA A 244 -15.04 -11.70 10.35
C ALA A 244 -14.40 -10.32 10.44
N THR A 245 -13.08 -10.24 10.66
CA THR A 245 -12.34 -8.97 10.69
C THR A 245 -12.36 -8.27 9.33
N ILE A 246 -12.03 -8.97 8.24
CA ILE A 246 -12.09 -8.38 6.89
C ILE A 246 -13.50 -7.87 6.61
N PHE A 247 -14.52 -8.70 6.85
CA PHE A 247 -15.91 -8.33 6.61
C PHE A 247 -16.33 -7.10 7.42
N THR A 248 -15.98 -7.06 8.71
CA THR A 248 -16.38 -5.97 9.60
C THR A 248 -15.76 -4.64 9.15
N ILE A 249 -14.45 -4.62 8.88
CA ILE A 249 -13.76 -3.40 8.46
C ILE A 249 -14.32 -2.91 7.12
N SER A 250 -14.40 -3.80 6.12
CA SER A 250 -14.90 -3.41 4.80
C SER A 250 -16.37 -2.97 4.84
N LEU A 251 -17.19 -3.55 5.73
CA LEU A 251 -18.58 -3.11 5.88
C LEU A 251 -18.66 -1.72 6.50
N VAL A 252 -17.84 -1.42 7.51
CA VAL A 252 -17.74 -0.06 8.07
C VAL A 252 -17.30 0.93 7.00
N HIS A 253 -16.30 0.59 6.18
CA HIS A 253 -15.86 1.46 5.08
C HIS A 253 -16.98 1.74 4.08
N VAL A 254 -17.73 0.71 3.67
CA VAL A 254 -18.88 0.86 2.74
C VAL A 254 -19.96 1.75 3.35
N ILE A 255 -20.30 1.55 4.63
CA ILE A 255 -21.35 2.33 5.29
C ILE A 255 -20.92 3.79 5.43
N VAL A 256 -19.73 4.04 5.98
CA VAL A 256 -19.23 5.41 6.24
C VAL A 256 -19.00 6.15 4.92
N SER A 257 -18.26 5.56 3.97
CA SER A 257 -18.04 6.17 2.64
C SER A 257 -19.34 6.35 1.86
N GLY A 258 -20.28 5.41 2.04
CA GLY A 258 -21.64 5.46 1.53
C GLY A 258 -22.39 6.71 2.00
N MET A 259 -22.43 6.91 3.31
CA MET A 259 -23.15 8.00 3.96
C MET A 259 -22.56 9.38 3.66
N ASP A 260 -21.24 9.49 3.55
CA ASP A 260 -20.58 10.79 3.39
C ASP A 260 -20.66 11.33 1.96
N GLN A 261 -20.09 10.58 1.01
CA GLN A 261 -19.78 11.12 -0.32
C GLN A 261 -20.38 10.26 -1.44
N PHE A 262 -20.36 8.93 -1.31
CA PHE A 262 -20.71 8.04 -2.42
C PHE A 262 -22.19 8.14 -2.86
N ILE A 263 -23.13 8.18 -1.91
CA ILE A 263 -24.56 8.29 -2.26
C ILE A 263 -24.84 9.62 -2.98
N PHE A 264 -24.27 10.72 -2.52
CA PHE A 264 -24.52 12.04 -3.10
C PHE A 264 -23.82 12.21 -4.44
N HIS A 265 -22.54 11.86 -4.52
CA HIS A 265 -21.75 12.06 -5.73
C HIS A 265 -22.17 11.08 -6.84
N VAL A 266 -22.15 9.78 -6.54
CA VAL A 266 -22.32 8.72 -7.54
C VAL A 266 -23.79 8.39 -7.76
N LEU A 267 -24.54 8.07 -6.69
CA LEU A 267 -25.92 7.58 -6.86
C LEU A 267 -26.92 8.68 -7.20
N LYS A 268 -26.77 9.88 -6.61
CA LYS A 268 -27.59 11.05 -6.93
C LYS A 268 -27.05 11.86 -8.12
N GLY A 269 -25.87 11.51 -8.63
CA GLY A 269 -25.23 12.20 -9.76
C GLY A 269 -24.86 13.66 -9.47
N GLN A 270 -24.70 14.04 -8.19
CA GLN A 270 -24.38 15.42 -7.80
C GLN A 270 -22.87 15.69 -7.76
N GLY A 271 -22.05 14.65 -7.95
CA GLY A 271 -20.60 14.75 -7.94
C GLY A 271 -20.03 15.10 -9.30
N HIS A 272 -18.92 15.83 -9.30
CA HIS A 272 -18.11 16.02 -10.49
C HIS A 272 -17.49 14.69 -10.97
N SER A 273 -17.08 14.62 -12.24
CA SER A 273 -16.60 13.37 -12.84
C SER A 273 -15.46 12.72 -12.04
N PHE A 274 -14.49 13.51 -11.58
CA PHE A 274 -13.37 13.00 -10.78
C PHE A 274 -13.80 12.53 -9.37
N GLN A 275 -14.80 13.18 -8.73
CA GLN A 275 -15.39 12.71 -7.46
C GLN A 275 -15.96 11.31 -7.65
N ASN A 276 -16.74 11.13 -8.72
CA ASN A 276 -17.40 9.88 -9.00
C ASN A 276 -16.38 8.76 -9.27
N VAL A 277 -15.34 9.03 -10.07
CA VAL A 277 -14.31 8.04 -10.38
C VAL A 277 -13.50 7.66 -9.14
N ARG A 278 -13.12 8.64 -8.32
CA ARG A 278 -12.42 8.39 -7.05
C ARG A 278 -13.29 7.55 -6.11
N ASP A 279 -14.53 7.96 -5.88
CA ASP A 279 -15.44 7.30 -4.95
C ASP A 279 -15.75 5.87 -5.39
N VAL A 280 -15.89 5.63 -6.69
CA VAL A 280 -15.99 4.27 -7.27
C VAL A 280 -14.69 3.49 -7.08
N GLY A 281 -13.53 4.10 -7.31
CA GLY A 281 -12.22 3.47 -7.15
C GLY A 281 -11.93 3.03 -5.72
N LEU A 282 -12.43 3.75 -4.72
CA LEU A 282 -12.32 3.40 -3.31
C LEU A 282 -13.38 2.37 -2.87
N MET A 283 -14.62 2.47 -3.39
CA MET A 283 -15.71 1.57 -3.04
C MET A 283 -15.54 0.14 -3.61
N ILE A 284 -15.00 -0.01 -4.83
CA ILE A 284 -14.80 -1.32 -5.47
C ILE A 284 -13.94 -2.27 -4.62
N PRO A 285 -12.75 -1.87 -4.13
CA PRO A 285 -11.96 -2.67 -3.21
C PRO A 285 -12.76 -3.18 -2.02
N ASP A 286 -13.48 -2.30 -1.30
CA ASP A 286 -14.25 -2.69 -0.11
C ASP A 286 -15.35 -3.70 -0.44
N LEU A 287 -16.09 -3.51 -1.53
CA LEU A 287 -17.09 -4.47 -1.99
C LEU A 287 -16.48 -5.82 -2.32
N LEU A 288 -15.31 -5.85 -2.96
CA LEU A 288 -14.61 -7.11 -3.25
C LEU A 288 -14.11 -7.78 -1.97
N HIS A 289 -13.62 -7.01 -0.99
CA HIS A 289 -13.23 -7.50 0.33
C HIS A 289 -14.40 -8.05 1.14
N LEU A 290 -15.63 -7.62 0.88
CA LEU A 290 -16.83 -8.27 1.42
C LEU A 290 -17.12 -9.59 0.71
N LEU A 291 -17.23 -9.56 -0.62
CA LEU A 291 -17.79 -10.66 -1.41
C LEU A 291 -16.84 -11.86 -1.54
N ILE A 292 -15.56 -11.61 -1.82
CA ILE A 292 -14.61 -12.69 -2.11
C ILE A 292 -14.29 -13.53 -0.87
N PRO A 293 -13.94 -12.96 0.29
CA PRO A 293 -13.68 -13.72 1.51
C PRO A 293 -14.91 -14.51 1.97
N LEU A 294 -16.10 -13.92 1.92
CA LEU A 294 -17.35 -14.63 2.21
C LEU A 294 -17.56 -15.82 1.28
N ARG A 295 -17.35 -15.65 -0.03
CA ARG A 295 -17.46 -16.75 -1.00
C ARG A 295 -16.46 -17.86 -0.70
N VAL A 296 -15.21 -17.52 -0.38
CA VAL A 296 -14.17 -18.52 -0.04
C VAL A 296 -14.53 -19.26 1.25
N PHE A 297 -15.02 -18.54 2.26
CA PHE A 297 -15.45 -19.12 3.53
C PHE A 297 -16.67 -20.04 3.35
N TYR A 298 -17.67 -19.60 2.58
CA TYR A 298 -18.82 -20.42 2.22
C TYR A 298 -18.43 -21.70 1.47
N GLN A 299 -17.53 -21.61 0.49
CA GLN A 299 -17.01 -22.80 -0.21
C GLN A 299 -16.30 -23.77 0.73
N GLN A 300 -15.62 -23.27 1.77
CA GLN A 300 -15.00 -24.11 2.78
C GLN A 300 -16.04 -24.78 3.69
N ALA A 301 -17.08 -24.06 4.11
CA ALA A 301 -18.20 -24.60 4.87
C ALA A 301 -18.86 -25.78 4.14
N GLN A 302 -19.14 -25.59 2.85
CA GLN A 302 -19.73 -26.63 1.99
C GLN A 302 -18.84 -27.88 1.90
N ARG A 303 -17.51 -27.71 1.78
CA ARG A 303 -16.57 -28.83 1.77
C ARG A 303 -16.54 -29.61 3.08
N GLN A 304 -16.74 -28.91 4.21
CA GLN A 304 -16.79 -29.52 5.54
C GLN A 304 -18.18 -30.05 5.90
N LYS A 305 -19.18 -29.86 5.03
CA LYS A 305 -20.60 -30.19 5.27
C LYS A 305 -21.16 -29.51 6.54
N LEU A 306 -20.62 -28.36 6.90
CA LEU A 306 -21.09 -27.55 8.03
C LEU A 306 -21.95 -26.39 7.51
N ARG A 307 -22.90 -25.94 8.32
CA ARG A 307 -23.60 -24.67 8.05
C ARG A 307 -22.64 -23.51 8.31
N PHE A 308 -22.84 -22.41 7.59
CA PHE A 308 -22.02 -21.20 7.73
C PHE A 308 -21.92 -20.72 9.19
N ILE A 309 -23.06 -20.72 9.90
CA ILE A 309 -23.15 -20.28 11.30
C ILE A 309 -22.37 -21.22 12.25
N GLU A 310 -22.26 -22.51 11.92
CA GLU A 310 -21.54 -23.49 12.76
C GLU A 310 -20.02 -23.30 12.69
N MET A 311 -19.52 -22.56 11.69
CA MET A 311 -18.11 -22.21 11.58
C MET A 311 -17.74 -20.95 12.36
N CYS A 312 -18.72 -20.15 12.79
CA CYS A 312 -18.50 -18.89 13.50
C CYS A 312 -18.75 -19.08 15.00
N TYR A 313 -17.88 -18.51 15.82
CA TYR A 313 -18.10 -18.45 17.26
C TYR A 313 -19.13 -17.35 17.58
N LYS A 314 -19.94 -17.54 18.63
CA LYS A 314 -20.98 -16.56 19.01
C LYS A 314 -20.35 -15.23 19.40
N GLU A 315 -19.21 -15.29 20.06
CA GLU A 315 -18.38 -14.19 20.49
C GLU A 315 -17.91 -13.35 19.30
N GLU A 316 -17.51 -14.02 18.20
CA GLU A 316 -17.11 -13.33 16.96
C GLU A 316 -18.28 -12.55 16.37
N ILE A 317 -19.48 -13.15 16.29
CA ILE A 317 -20.66 -12.48 15.75
C ILE A 317 -21.04 -11.25 16.58
N ILE A 318 -21.06 -11.38 17.91
CA ILE A 318 -21.33 -10.26 18.82
C ILE A 318 -20.28 -9.15 18.62
N LEU A 319 -19.01 -9.52 18.54
CA LEU A 319 -17.91 -8.58 18.34
C LEU A 319 -18.02 -7.85 16.99
N MET A 320 -18.44 -8.53 15.93
CA MET A 320 -18.71 -7.91 14.63
C MET A 320 -19.79 -6.82 14.76
N PHE A 321 -20.94 -7.13 15.38
CA PHE A 321 -22.00 -6.13 15.56
C PHE A 321 -21.56 -4.92 16.36
N VAL A 322 -20.78 -5.15 17.44
CA VAL A 322 -20.22 -4.07 18.27
C VAL A 322 -19.26 -3.20 17.45
N PHE A 323 -18.32 -3.80 16.72
CA PHE A 323 -17.37 -3.04 15.91
C PHE A 323 -18.01 -2.32 14.74
N ILE A 324 -19.02 -2.90 14.07
CA ILE A 324 -19.76 -2.22 13.00
C ILE A 324 -20.47 -1.00 13.57
N SER A 325 -21.13 -1.15 14.72
CA SER A 325 -21.88 -0.05 15.36
C SER A 325 -20.95 1.07 15.80
N ILE A 326 -19.90 0.74 16.55
CA ILE A 326 -18.92 1.72 17.04
C ILE A 326 -18.16 2.35 15.87
N GLY A 327 -17.70 1.55 14.91
CA GLY A 327 -16.95 2.01 13.74
C GLY A 327 -17.77 2.97 12.87
N THR A 328 -19.06 2.69 12.67
CA THR A 328 -19.96 3.58 11.92
C THR A 328 -20.18 4.91 12.65
N ILE A 329 -20.38 4.86 13.97
CA ILE A 329 -20.57 6.07 14.78
C ILE A 329 -19.29 6.92 14.77
N LEU A 330 -18.14 6.31 15.05
CA LEU A 330 -16.84 7.00 15.08
C LEU A 330 -16.49 7.55 13.70
N GLY A 331 -16.71 6.78 12.63
CA GLY A 331 -16.44 7.22 11.26
C GLY A 331 -17.25 8.44 10.85
N ARG A 332 -18.44 8.66 11.45
CA ARG A 332 -19.26 9.85 11.21
C ARG A 332 -18.89 11.05 12.08
N LEU A 333 -18.34 10.80 13.27
CA LEU A 333 -18.02 11.85 14.24
C LEU A 333 -16.64 12.47 14.02
N ILE A 334 -15.73 11.71 13.42
CA ILE A 334 -14.36 12.12 13.04
C ILE A 334 -14.42 12.75 11.65
#